data_AF-A0A810L1N1-F1
#
_entry.id   AF-A0A810L1N1-F1
#
_cell.length_a   1.000
_cell.length_b   1.000
_cell.length_c   1.000
_cell.angle_alpha   90.00
_cell.angle_beta   90.00
_cell.angle_gamma   90.00
#
_symmetry.space_group_name_H-M   'P 1'
#
loop_
_entity.id
_entity.type
_entity.pdbx_description
1 polymer ?
#
loop_
_entity_poly.entity_id
_entity_poly.type
_entity_poly.pdbx_seq_one_letter_code
_entity_poly.pdbx_strand_id
1 'polypeptide(L)'
;MNRRETRLDRDIAAMLAAKAFTEIRYLAGDARRSSQDTSAEEDLERIRFLADLCHNLPGIAQPRPWRPSRRGAPGGSREQAMAERPIGWTWHTTGPEGRAWMLRHIEQDGRHWTPPPPLPAHRTDPSPMALWQQITVLLGRWPVRAPAGRQPLPAEAHVLKALDTDAVCALYAEAGRLRLGLGKSGPWLRAHLEPHGIHYLVPDPANYYWPGSSDGKGGTIRWWQCTALLRMYDGEQVSAMVAVLPATFAALRSTLPRREQLRLVHRARATERDTYLWGRDHKANCGPQLCGYLPEDTTEPPPEN
;
A
#
# COMPACT_ATOMS: atom_id res chain seq x y z
N MET A 1 18.46 9.57 12.15
CA MET A 1 17.34 8.90 12.85
C MET A 1 17.43 9.14 14.36
N ASN A 2 16.56 9.99 14.91
CA ASN A 2 16.58 10.34 16.33
C ASN A 2 15.94 9.20 17.16
N ARG A 3 16.76 8.24 17.61
CA ARG A 3 16.31 7.08 18.41
C ARG A 3 15.50 7.48 19.65
N ARG A 4 15.70 8.69 20.18
CA ARG A 4 14.96 9.22 21.33
C ARG A 4 13.51 9.52 20.97
N GLU A 5 13.26 10.20 19.87
CA GLU A 5 11.90 10.50 19.38
C GLU A 5 11.13 9.22 19.03
N THR A 6 11.77 8.28 18.34
CA THR A 6 11.12 7.00 18.00
C THR A 6 10.74 6.19 19.25
N ARG A 7 11.52 6.28 20.34
CA ARG A 7 11.16 5.67 21.63
C ARG A 7 10.01 6.43 22.29
N LEU A 8 10.10 7.75 22.35
CA LEU A 8 9.05 8.60 22.91
C LEU A 8 7.70 8.36 22.22
N ASP A 9 7.65 8.29 20.89
CA ASP A 9 6.41 7.99 20.15
C ASP A 9 5.81 6.63 20.53
N ARG A 10 6.64 5.62 20.82
CA ARG A 10 6.15 4.30 21.29
C ARG A 10 5.63 4.35 22.72
N ASP A 11 6.31 5.09 23.59
CA ASP A 11 5.88 5.27 24.98
C ASP A 11 4.54 6.03 25.04
N ILE A 12 4.41 7.10 24.24
CA ILE A 12 3.16 7.84 24.07
C ILE A 12 2.06 6.94 23.52
N ALA A 13 2.33 6.13 22.49
CA ALA A 13 1.35 5.22 21.94
C ALA A 13 0.86 4.17 22.95
N ALA A 14 1.77 3.60 23.75
CA ALA A 14 1.40 2.66 24.81
C ALA A 14 0.53 3.33 25.89
N MET A 15 0.88 4.56 26.30
CA MET A 15 0.08 5.35 27.24
C MET A 15 -1.31 5.65 26.68
N LEU A 16 -1.41 6.16 25.44
CA LEU A 16 -2.68 6.47 24.79
C LEU A 16 -3.57 5.25 24.69
N ALA A 17 -3.01 4.10 24.30
CA ALA A 17 -3.78 2.87 24.24
C ALA A 17 -4.36 2.47 25.60
N ALA A 18 -3.57 2.60 26.68
CA ALA A 18 -4.04 2.34 28.04
C ALA A 18 -5.18 3.28 28.46
N LYS A 19 -5.11 4.57 28.10
CA LYS A 19 -6.17 5.56 28.34
C LYS A 19 -7.45 5.18 27.58
N ALA A 20 -7.33 4.87 26.29
CA ALA A 20 -8.47 4.46 25.46
C ALA A 20 -9.13 3.17 25.98
N PHE A 21 -8.36 2.15 26.38
CA PHE A 21 -8.94 0.94 26.97
C PHE A 21 -9.66 1.21 28.29
N THR A 22 -9.17 2.15 29.10
CA THR A 22 -9.82 2.55 30.35
C THR A 22 -11.16 3.25 30.06
N GLU A 23 -11.18 4.17 29.09
CA GLU A 23 -12.39 4.88 28.65
C GLU A 23 -13.41 3.91 28.04
N ILE A 24 -12.99 2.99 27.16
CA ILE A 24 -13.86 1.94 26.60
C ILE A 24 -14.49 1.09 27.70
N ARG A 25 -13.71 0.68 28.72
CA ARG A 25 -14.24 -0.13 29.84
C ARG A 25 -15.25 0.64 30.67
N TYR A 26 -15.02 1.93 30.90
CA TYR A 26 -15.95 2.79 31.61
C TYR A 26 -17.30 2.87 30.88
N LEU A 27 -17.28 3.23 29.58
CA LEU A 27 -18.48 3.35 28.74
C LEU A 27 -19.23 2.01 28.64
N ALA A 28 -18.52 0.91 28.41
CA ALA A 28 -19.15 -0.41 28.32
C ALA A 28 -19.75 -0.90 29.66
N GLY A 29 -19.19 -0.46 30.79
CA GLY A 29 -19.69 -0.76 32.13
C GLY A 29 -20.87 0.13 32.55
N ASP A 30 -21.00 1.32 31.97
CA ASP A 30 -22.05 2.28 32.28
C ASP A 30 -23.34 2.04 31.48
N ALA A 31 -23.24 1.47 30.28
CA ALA A 31 -24.40 0.99 29.51
C ALA A 31 -25.28 -0.02 30.27
N ARG A 32 -24.76 -0.68 31.32
CA ARG A 32 -25.52 -1.58 32.21
C ARG A 32 -26.24 -0.85 33.37
N ARG A 33 -25.92 0.42 33.62
CA ARG A 33 -26.39 1.21 34.77
C ARG A 33 -27.42 2.28 34.43
N SER A 34 -27.88 2.35 33.17
CA SER A 34 -28.64 3.46 32.61
C SER A 34 -29.69 4.08 33.55
N SER A 35 -29.32 5.26 34.07
CA SER A 35 -30.20 6.33 34.51
C SER A 35 -30.06 7.49 33.52
N GLN A 36 -31.05 7.61 32.63
CA GLN A 36 -31.60 8.81 31.97
C GLN A 36 -30.76 9.87 31.22
N ASP A 37 -29.43 10.00 31.35
CA ASP A 37 -28.74 11.22 30.82
C ASP A 37 -27.78 11.04 29.62
N THR A 38 -27.46 9.82 29.18
CA THR A 38 -26.60 9.59 27.99
C THR A 38 -27.19 8.51 27.08
N SER A 39 -27.19 8.76 25.76
CA SER A 39 -27.67 7.79 24.79
C SER A 39 -26.67 6.65 24.64
N ALA A 40 -27.11 5.40 24.81
CA ALA A 40 -26.28 4.21 24.60
C ALA A 40 -25.65 4.16 23.19
N GLU A 41 -26.23 4.87 22.22
CA GLU A 41 -25.69 5.02 20.88
C GLU A 41 -24.41 5.87 20.86
N GLU A 42 -24.38 6.97 21.61
CA GLU A 42 -23.20 7.85 21.73
C GLU A 42 -22.02 7.10 22.37
N ASP A 43 -22.30 6.30 23.41
CA ASP A 43 -21.28 5.46 24.06
C ASP A 43 -20.70 4.43 23.08
N LEU A 44 -21.55 3.80 22.26
CA LEU A 44 -21.11 2.83 21.25
C LEU A 44 -20.28 3.50 20.14
N GLU A 45 -20.69 4.67 19.66
CA GLU A 45 -19.90 5.45 18.70
C GLU A 45 -18.54 5.82 19.29
N ARG A 46 -18.51 6.26 20.55
CA ARG A 46 -17.27 6.61 21.25
C ARG A 46 -16.34 5.41 21.42
N ILE A 47 -16.89 4.24 21.75
CA ILE A 47 -16.12 2.98 21.83
C ILE A 47 -15.52 2.62 20.47
N ARG A 48 -16.29 2.72 19.39
CA ARG A 48 -15.82 2.43 18.01
C ARG A 48 -14.68 3.38 17.63
N PHE A 49 -14.86 4.67 17.86
CA PHE A 49 -13.83 5.68 17.62
C PHE A 49 -12.51 5.37 18.35
N LEU A 50 -12.58 5.04 19.65
CA LEU A 50 -11.39 4.72 20.45
C LEU A 50 -10.72 3.40 20.01
N ALA A 51 -11.53 2.41 19.64
CA ALA A 51 -11.02 1.14 19.13
C ALA A 51 -10.26 1.34 17.81
N ASP A 52 -10.80 2.13 16.88
CA ASP A 52 -10.16 2.47 15.61
C ASP A 52 -8.87 3.27 15.82
N LEU A 53 -8.87 4.24 16.74
CA LEU A 53 -7.67 4.99 17.12
C LEU A 53 -6.59 4.05 17.66
N CYS A 54 -6.94 3.16 18.60
CA CYS A 54 -6.03 2.18 19.20
C CYS A 54 -5.47 1.19 18.19
N HIS A 55 -6.30 0.71 17.27
CA HIS A 55 -5.89 -0.22 16.21
C HIS A 55 -4.72 0.35 15.38
N ASN A 56 -4.71 1.67 15.21
CA ASN A 56 -3.70 2.38 14.44
C ASN A 56 -2.47 2.81 15.26
N LEU A 57 -2.43 2.65 16.59
CA LEU A 57 -1.30 3.07 17.42
C LEU A 57 -0.10 2.11 17.30
N PRO A 58 1.14 2.62 17.21
CA PRO A 58 2.32 1.78 17.11
C PRO A 58 2.53 0.96 18.39
N GLY A 59 2.67 -0.37 18.24
CA GLY A 59 2.97 -1.28 19.35
C GLY A 59 1.76 -2.03 19.93
N ILE A 60 0.53 -1.56 19.71
CA ILE A 60 -0.70 -2.31 20.03
C ILE A 60 -0.94 -3.39 18.97
N ALA A 61 -0.91 -2.98 17.69
CA ALA A 61 -0.70 -3.90 16.59
C ALA A 61 0.81 -4.05 16.39
N GLN A 62 1.56 -4.72 17.29
CA GLN A 62 3.03 -4.83 17.24
C GLN A 62 3.56 -4.93 15.79
N PRO A 63 4.01 -3.82 15.16
CA PRO A 63 4.64 -3.96 13.88
C PRO A 63 6.02 -4.45 14.23
N ARG A 64 6.34 -5.69 13.84
CA ARG A 64 7.75 -6.09 13.69
C ARG A 64 8.50 -4.91 13.06
N PRO A 65 9.74 -4.60 13.50
CA PRO A 65 10.52 -3.50 12.94
C PRO A 65 10.33 -3.53 11.43
N TRP A 66 9.75 -2.45 10.88
CA TRP A 66 9.23 -2.45 9.52
C TRP A 66 10.33 -2.99 8.60
N ARG A 67 10.02 -4.12 7.95
CA ARG A 67 10.89 -4.69 6.93
C ARG A 67 10.20 -4.44 5.61
N PRO A 68 10.93 -3.92 4.60
CA PRO A 68 10.41 -3.85 3.25
C PRO A 68 9.78 -5.20 2.89
N SER A 69 8.55 -5.15 2.37
CA SER A 69 7.87 -6.35 1.89
C SER A 69 8.69 -7.04 0.79
N ARG A 70 9.62 -6.31 0.15
CA ARG A 70 10.49 -6.80 -0.92
C ARG A 70 11.95 -6.57 -0.59
N ARG A 71 12.77 -7.61 -0.72
CA ARG A 71 14.21 -7.51 -0.45
C ARG A 71 14.90 -6.59 -1.46
N GLY A 72 15.59 -5.56 -0.96
CA GLY A 72 16.37 -4.62 -1.78
C GLY A 72 15.54 -3.54 -2.48
N ALA A 73 14.23 -3.46 -2.22
CA ALA A 73 13.47 -2.28 -2.61
C ALA A 73 13.83 -1.12 -1.67
N PRO A 74 13.96 0.12 -2.18
CA PRO A 74 14.04 1.28 -1.31
C PRO A 74 12.75 1.39 -0.51
N GLY A 75 12.83 1.78 0.77
CA GLY A 75 11.62 2.17 1.50
C GLY A 75 11.11 3.50 0.95
N GLY A 76 9.80 3.61 0.75
CA GLY A 76 9.18 4.86 0.30
C GLY A 76 9.37 5.98 1.31
N SER A 77 9.33 7.23 0.86
CA SER A 77 9.48 8.42 1.70
C SER A 77 8.52 8.42 2.90
N ARG A 78 7.27 8.03 2.68
CA ARG A 78 6.25 7.87 3.73
C ARG A 78 6.63 6.77 4.73
N GLU A 79 7.16 5.65 4.26
CA GLU A 79 7.60 4.55 5.13
C GLU A 79 8.81 4.97 5.98
N GLN A 80 9.74 5.73 5.39
CA GLN A 80 10.87 6.31 6.12
C GLN A 80 10.38 7.30 7.20
N ALA A 81 9.46 8.20 6.85
CA ALA A 81 8.86 9.14 7.82
C ALA A 81 8.14 8.40 8.96
N MET A 82 7.40 7.32 8.66
CA MET A 82 6.75 6.48 9.68
C MET A 82 7.77 5.68 10.51
N ALA A 83 8.91 5.27 9.94
CA ALA A 83 9.97 4.61 10.70
C ALA A 83 10.67 5.59 11.67
N GLU A 84 10.80 6.86 11.27
CA GLU A 84 11.37 7.93 12.10
C GLU A 84 10.40 8.34 13.23
N ARG A 85 9.12 8.51 12.89
CA ARG A 85 8.03 8.93 13.78
C ARG A 85 6.87 7.92 13.74
N PRO A 86 6.93 6.81 14.50
CA PRO A 86 5.96 5.71 14.43
C PRO A 86 4.50 6.08 14.63
N ILE A 87 4.21 7.12 15.43
CA ILE A 87 2.84 7.59 15.68
C ILE A 87 2.32 8.51 14.57
N GLY A 88 3.18 8.85 13.59
CA GLY A 88 2.87 9.74 12.48
C GLY A 88 1.65 9.31 11.67
N TRP A 89 1.50 8.01 11.41
CA TRP A 89 0.32 7.52 10.70
C TRP A 89 -0.97 7.86 11.46
N THR A 90 -1.10 7.42 12.71
CA THR A 90 -2.28 7.65 13.56
C THR A 90 -2.59 9.14 13.68
N TRP A 91 -1.57 9.95 13.95
CA TRP A 91 -1.73 11.40 14.09
C TRP A 91 -2.34 12.05 12.84
N HIS A 92 -1.91 11.63 11.65
CA HIS A 92 -2.38 12.22 10.41
C HIS A 92 -3.73 11.67 9.95
N THR A 93 -4.12 10.47 10.36
CA THR A 93 -5.38 9.82 9.93
C THR A 93 -6.55 9.94 10.90
N THR A 94 -6.32 10.18 12.19
CA THR A 94 -7.38 10.16 13.23
C THR A 94 -8.33 11.37 13.25
N GLY A 95 -8.18 12.33 12.33
CA GLY A 95 -8.99 13.55 12.27
C GLY A 95 -8.77 14.55 13.42
N PRO A 96 -9.49 15.69 13.44
CA PRO A 96 -9.35 16.72 14.48
C PRO A 96 -9.70 16.22 15.89
N GLU A 97 -10.77 15.44 16.03
CA GLU A 97 -11.21 14.89 17.32
C GLU A 97 -10.16 13.96 17.93
N GLY A 98 -9.62 13.03 17.15
CA GLY A 98 -8.55 12.14 17.59
C GLY A 98 -7.28 12.88 17.99
N ARG A 99 -6.89 13.90 17.23
CA ARG A 99 -5.73 14.74 17.59
C ARG A 99 -5.96 15.48 18.91
N ALA A 100 -7.15 16.05 19.10
CA ALA A 100 -7.51 16.73 20.35
C ALA A 100 -7.52 15.76 21.54
N TRP A 101 -8.06 14.55 21.35
CA TRP A 101 -8.06 13.51 22.36
C TRP A 101 -6.62 13.08 22.73
N MET A 102 -5.77 12.84 21.74
CA MET A 102 -4.36 12.47 21.97
C MET A 102 -3.61 13.57 22.75
N LEU A 103 -3.71 14.82 22.31
CA LEU A 103 -3.03 15.95 22.97
C LEU A 103 -3.47 16.11 24.42
N ARG A 104 -4.78 16.04 24.68
CA ARG A 104 -5.34 16.14 26.05
C ARG A 104 -4.74 15.10 26.99
N HIS A 105 -4.67 13.83 26.58
CA HIS A 105 -4.14 12.76 27.43
C HIS A 105 -2.62 12.83 27.60
N ILE A 106 -1.90 13.30 26.58
CA ILE A 106 -0.45 13.56 26.66
C ILE A 106 -0.16 14.67 27.68
N GLU A 107 -0.93 15.75 27.64
CA GLU A 107 -0.82 16.89 28.56
C GLU A 107 -1.17 16.48 30.00
N GLN A 108 -2.26 15.73 30.19
CA GLN A 108 -2.66 15.20 31.50
C GLN A 108 -1.62 14.26 32.13
N ASP A 109 -0.82 13.56 31.32
CA ASP A 109 0.29 12.72 31.79
C ASP A 109 1.59 13.50 32.01
N GLY A 110 1.58 14.83 31.82
CA GLY A 110 2.74 15.71 31.98
C GLY A 110 3.86 15.44 30.96
N ARG A 111 3.54 14.84 29.81
CA ARG A 111 4.53 14.45 28.81
C ARG A 111 4.79 15.59 27.84
N HIS A 112 6.05 15.99 27.72
CA HIS A 112 6.46 16.86 26.62
C HIS A 112 6.62 16.04 25.34
N TRP A 113 5.68 16.19 24.41
CA TRP A 113 5.69 15.53 23.12
C TRP A 113 5.33 16.53 22.01
N THR A 114 6.08 16.47 20.90
CA THR A 114 5.84 17.32 19.74
C THR A 114 5.18 16.49 18.64
N PRO A 115 4.05 16.97 18.07
CA PRO A 115 3.42 16.33 16.94
C PRO A 115 4.40 16.01 15.81
N PRO A 116 4.24 14.86 15.13
CA PRO A 116 5.08 14.50 14.01
C PRO A 116 4.84 15.48 12.85
N PRO A 117 5.88 15.78 12.05
CA PRO A 117 5.71 16.63 10.86
C PRO A 117 4.72 15.99 9.88
N PRO A 118 4.14 16.77 8.95
CA PRO A 118 3.33 16.24 7.86
C PRO A 118 4.03 15.07 7.17
N LEU A 119 3.28 14.01 6.87
CA LEU A 119 3.83 12.92 6.05
C LEU A 119 4.20 13.47 4.67
N PRO A 120 5.31 13.02 4.08
CA PRO A 120 5.69 13.43 2.74
C PRO A 120 4.52 13.25 1.77
N ALA A 121 4.28 14.28 0.95
CA ALA A 121 3.37 14.15 -0.17
C ALA A 121 3.88 13.04 -1.10
N HIS A 122 2.96 12.30 -1.71
CA HIS A 122 3.34 11.31 -2.71
C HIS A 122 4.02 12.02 -3.87
N ARG A 123 5.27 11.63 -4.14
CA ARG A 123 5.99 12.14 -5.30
C ARG A 123 5.31 11.63 -6.56
N THR A 124 5.00 12.55 -7.46
CA THR A 124 4.57 12.26 -8.83
C THR A 124 5.76 11.78 -9.67
N ASP A 125 6.95 12.33 -9.38
CA ASP A 125 8.18 11.96 -10.07
C ASP A 125 8.88 10.76 -9.42
N PRO A 126 9.49 9.87 -10.23
CA PRO A 126 10.33 8.81 -9.70
C PRO A 126 11.51 9.41 -8.95
N SER A 127 11.83 8.84 -7.78
CA SER A 127 13.06 9.22 -7.08
C SER A 127 14.28 8.94 -7.97
N PRO A 128 15.28 9.85 -7.99
CA PRO A 128 16.50 9.63 -8.75
C PRO A 128 17.18 8.34 -8.29
N MET A 129 17.75 7.60 -9.23
CA MET A 129 18.43 6.34 -8.92
C MET A 129 19.60 6.58 -7.98
N ALA A 130 19.61 5.87 -6.86
CA ALA A 130 20.72 5.89 -5.91
C ALA A 130 21.99 5.31 -6.54
N LEU A 131 23.17 5.77 -6.10
CA LEU A 131 24.48 5.37 -6.64
C LEU A 131 24.65 3.84 -6.69
N TRP A 132 24.23 3.13 -5.64
CA TRP A 132 24.31 1.68 -5.60
C TRP A 132 23.44 1.02 -6.68
N GLN A 133 22.27 1.60 -6.98
CA GLN A 133 21.39 1.10 -8.05
C GLN A 133 22.06 1.29 -9.41
N GLN A 134 22.71 2.44 -9.63
CA GLN A 134 23.49 2.70 -10.84
C GLN A 134 24.62 1.66 -11.02
N ILE A 135 25.34 1.34 -9.93
CA ILE A 135 26.35 0.27 -9.94
C ILE A 135 25.73 -1.08 -10.29
N THR A 136 24.58 -1.44 -9.75
CA THR A 136 23.92 -2.72 -10.12
C THR A 136 23.52 -2.78 -11.59
N VAL A 137 23.08 -1.67 -12.17
CA VAL A 137 22.79 -1.56 -13.60
C VAL A 137 24.06 -1.79 -14.43
N LEU A 138 25.18 -1.17 -14.04
CA LEU A 138 26.47 -1.35 -14.72
C LEU A 138 26.96 -2.80 -14.64
N LEU A 139 26.76 -3.45 -13.50
CA LEU A 139 27.14 -4.85 -13.30
C LEU A 139 26.13 -5.87 -13.87
N GLY A 140 25.06 -5.42 -14.52
CA GLY A 140 24.04 -6.30 -15.11
C GLY A 140 23.22 -7.12 -14.08
N ARG A 141 23.28 -6.76 -12.79
CA ARG A 141 22.70 -7.55 -11.69
C ARG A 141 21.20 -7.29 -11.58
N TRP A 142 20.40 -8.36 -11.66
CA TRP A 142 18.96 -8.26 -11.48
C TRP A 142 18.59 -7.81 -10.05
N PRO A 143 17.70 -6.82 -9.89
CA PRO A 143 17.44 -6.19 -8.59
C PRO A 143 16.48 -6.99 -7.70
N VAL A 144 15.67 -7.89 -8.26
CA VAL A 144 14.73 -8.73 -7.51
C VAL A 144 15.49 -9.93 -6.95
N ARG A 145 15.38 -10.17 -5.63
CA ARG A 145 16.11 -11.23 -4.92
C ARG A 145 15.19 -12.04 -4.04
N ALA A 146 15.43 -13.34 -3.98
CA ALA A 146 14.74 -14.22 -3.04
C ALA A 146 14.93 -13.77 -1.58
N PRO A 147 13.85 -13.81 -0.79
CA PRO A 147 13.94 -13.75 0.67
C PRO A 147 14.76 -14.92 1.21
N ALA A 148 15.30 -14.78 2.43
CA ALA A 148 16.04 -15.87 3.07
C ALA A 148 15.16 -17.13 3.19
N GLY A 149 15.73 -18.29 2.86
CA GLY A 149 15.03 -19.57 2.90
C GLY A 149 14.05 -19.81 1.75
N ARG A 150 14.04 -18.98 0.70
CA ARG A 150 13.17 -19.16 -0.47
C ARG A 150 13.98 -19.41 -1.73
N GLN A 151 13.41 -20.22 -2.62
CA GLN A 151 13.99 -20.47 -3.94
C GLN A 151 13.98 -19.18 -4.79
N PRO A 152 15.07 -18.86 -5.51
CA PRO A 152 15.07 -17.81 -6.52
C PRO A 152 13.97 -18.02 -7.56
N LEU A 153 13.49 -16.91 -8.14
CA LEU A 153 12.69 -17.00 -9.35
C LEU A 153 13.55 -17.57 -10.50
N PRO A 154 12.93 -18.29 -11.45
CA PRO A 154 13.68 -18.87 -12.55
C PRO A 154 14.14 -17.78 -13.54
N ALA A 155 15.06 -18.11 -14.44
CA ALA A 155 15.72 -17.13 -15.31
C ALA A 155 14.73 -16.37 -16.21
N GLU A 156 13.62 -16.99 -16.59
CA GLU A 156 12.56 -16.40 -17.42
C GLU A 156 11.84 -15.27 -16.69
N ALA A 157 11.91 -15.21 -15.35
CA ALA A 157 11.40 -14.10 -14.55
C ALA A 157 12.38 -12.93 -14.45
N HIS A 158 13.65 -13.11 -14.86
CA HIS A 158 14.66 -12.06 -14.85
C HIS A 158 14.60 -11.23 -16.13
N VAL A 159 13.41 -10.75 -16.49
CA VAL A 159 13.19 -9.93 -17.68
C VAL A 159 12.05 -8.95 -17.39
N LEU A 160 12.12 -7.77 -18.02
CA LEU A 160 11.03 -6.79 -17.99
C LEU A 160 10.31 -6.83 -19.35
N LYS A 161 8.98 -6.84 -19.30
CA LYS A 161 8.12 -6.86 -20.50
C LYS A 161 7.57 -5.47 -20.74
N ALA A 162 7.60 -5.02 -21.99
CA ALA A 162 6.92 -3.82 -22.45
C ALA A 162 5.58 -4.25 -23.05
N LEU A 163 4.50 -3.62 -22.62
CA LEU A 163 3.13 -3.99 -22.96
C LEU A 163 2.38 -2.74 -23.40
N ASP A 164 1.53 -2.87 -24.42
CA ASP A 164 0.51 -1.87 -24.69
C ASP A 164 -0.63 -1.96 -23.67
N THR A 165 -1.52 -0.98 -23.72
CA THR A 165 -2.66 -0.83 -22.81
C THR A 165 -3.58 -2.05 -22.83
N ASP A 166 -3.85 -2.60 -24.02
CA ASP A 166 -4.72 -3.76 -24.16
C ASP A 166 -4.12 -5.02 -23.55
N ALA A 167 -2.82 -5.26 -23.74
CA ALA A 167 -2.11 -6.37 -23.12
C ALA A 167 -2.11 -6.24 -21.58
N VAL A 168 -1.93 -5.04 -21.04
CA VAL A 168 -2.05 -4.81 -19.59
C VAL A 168 -3.46 -5.12 -19.10
N CYS A 169 -4.50 -4.55 -19.74
CA CYS A 169 -5.89 -4.80 -19.36
C CYS A 169 -6.24 -6.29 -19.41
N ALA A 170 -5.77 -7.02 -20.43
CA ALA A 170 -5.97 -8.45 -20.57
C ALA A 170 -5.36 -9.24 -19.39
N LEU A 171 -4.16 -8.88 -18.93
CA LEU A 171 -3.52 -9.53 -17.77
C LEU A 171 -4.33 -9.33 -16.48
N TYR A 172 -4.83 -8.11 -16.25
CA TYR A 172 -5.66 -7.83 -15.07
C TYR A 172 -7.01 -8.56 -15.12
N ALA A 173 -7.63 -8.61 -16.30
CA ALA A 173 -8.86 -9.37 -16.51
C ALA A 173 -8.65 -10.87 -16.29
N GLU A 174 -7.55 -11.43 -16.79
CA GLU A 174 -7.17 -12.83 -16.57
C GLU A 174 -6.95 -13.12 -15.08
N ALA A 175 -6.20 -12.27 -14.38
CA ALA A 175 -5.96 -12.41 -12.95
C ALA A 175 -7.25 -12.40 -12.13
N GLY A 176 -8.21 -11.55 -12.51
CA GLY A 176 -9.55 -11.49 -11.92
C GLY A 176 -10.38 -12.73 -12.21
N ARG A 177 -10.44 -13.16 -13.49
CA ARG A 177 -11.15 -14.37 -13.94
C ARG A 177 -10.66 -15.62 -13.23
N LEU A 178 -9.35 -15.74 -13.05
CA LEU A 178 -8.69 -16.85 -12.35
C LEU A 178 -8.65 -16.69 -10.82
N ARG A 179 -9.17 -15.58 -10.29
CA ARG A 179 -9.24 -15.26 -8.85
C ARG A 179 -7.88 -15.36 -8.14
N LEU A 180 -6.82 -14.84 -8.76
CA LEU A 180 -5.45 -14.95 -8.25
C LEU A 180 -5.13 -14.00 -7.07
N GLY A 181 -6.07 -13.15 -6.66
CA GLY A 181 -5.94 -12.30 -5.45
C GLY A 181 -5.31 -10.91 -5.68
N LEU A 182 -4.82 -10.60 -6.88
CA LEU A 182 -4.23 -9.30 -7.25
C LEU A 182 -4.70 -8.81 -8.62
N GLY A 183 -5.99 -8.91 -8.93
CA GLY A 183 -6.54 -8.48 -10.21
C GLY A 183 -8.02 -8.14 -10.08
N LYS A 184 -8.32 -6.86 -9.98
CA LYS A 184 -9.68 -6.29 -10.11
C LYS A 184 -9.54 -4.83 -10.53
N SER A 185 -9.13 -4.63 -11.77
CA SER A 185 -8.93 -3.27 -12.28
C SER A 185 -9.98 -2.88 -13.33
N GLY A 186 -10.75 -3.85 -13.84
CA GLY A 186 -12.04 -3.64 -14.52
C GLY A 186 -12.02 -2.63 -15.68
N PRO A 187 -13.20 -2.11 -16.06
CA PRO A 187 -13.33 -0.99 -17.01
C PRO A 187 -12.60 0.27 -16.52
N TRP A 188 -12.47 0.44 -15.20
CA TRP A 188 -11.78 1.57 -14.60
C TRP A 188 -10.33 1.67 -15.08
N LEU A 189 -9.55 0.59 -15.06
CA LEU A 189 -8.15 0.67 -15.48
C LEU A 189 -8.03 1.06 -16.94
N ARG A 190 -8.84 0.46 -17.81
CA ARG A 190 -8.81 0.76 -19.25
C ARG A 190 -9.11 2.23 -19.52
N ALA A 191 -10.09 2.82 -18.84
CA ALA A 191 -10.44 4.22 -19.01
C ALA A 191 -9.32 5.18 -18.57
N HIS A 192 -8.52 4.79 -17.58
CA HIS A 192 -7.54 5.68 -16.97
C HIS A 192 -6.09 5.46 -17.43
N LEU A 193 -5.78 4.40 -18.19
CA LEU A 193 -4.46 4.22 -18.81
C LEU A 193 -4.32 5.09 -20.06
N GLU A 194 -3.09 5.48 -20.38
CA GLU A 194 -2.77 6.11 -21.66
C GLU A 194 -3.17 5.15 -22.80
N PRO A 195 -4.06 5.51 -23.74
CA PRO A 195 -4.64 4.55 -24.70
C PRO A 195 -3.64 3.85 -25.62
N HIS A 196 -2.52 4.51 -25.91
CA HIS A 196 -1.42 3.98 -26.73
C HIS A 196 -0.10 3.96 -25.95
N GLY A 197 -0.21 3.92 -24.62
CA GLY A 197 0.94 3.93 -23.73
C GLY A 197 1.72 2.62 -23.77
N ILE A 198 3.02 2.73 -23.47
CA ILE A 198 3.84 1.58 -23.17
C ILE A 198 3.98 1.47 -21.65
N HIS A 199 3.54 0.32 -21.14
CA HIS A 199 3.60 -0.07 -19.74
C HIS A 199 4.69 -1.11 -19.54
N TYR A 200 5.16 -1.24 -18.31
CA TYR A 200 6.24 -2.18 -18.01
C TYR A 200 5.85 -3.15 -16.91
N LEU A 201 6.15 -4.43 -17.11
CA LEU A 201 5.80 -5.50 -16.18
C LEU A 201 7.05 -6.26 -15.77
N VAL A 202 7.21 -6.50 -14.46
CA VAL A 202 8.31 -7.29 -13.90
C VAL A 202 7.83 -8.18 -12.76
N PRO A 203 8.21 -9.47 -12.70
CA PRO A 203 8.03 -10.31 -11.52
C PRO A 203 8.83 -9.72 -10.35
N ASP A 204 8.14 -9.18 -9.34
CA ASP A 204 8.74 -8.59 -8.13
C ASP A 204 7.89 -8.94 -6.90
N PRO A 205 7.85 -10.22 -6.48
CA PRO A 205 6.95 -10.64 -5.43
C PRO A 205 7.39 -10.14 -4.06
N ALA A 206 6.40 -9.70 -3.28
CA ALA A 206 6.55 -9.50 -1.85
C ALA A 206 6.86 -10.82 -1.14
N ASN A 207 7.49 -10.72 0.03
CA ASN A 207 7.89 -11.86 0.84
C ASN A 207 6.72 -12.80 1.13
N TYR A 208 5.50 -12.30 1.32
CA TYR A 208 4.32 -13.13 1.61
C TYR A 208 3.61 -13.66 0.34
N TYR A 209 3.93 -13.13 -0.84
CA TYR A 209 3.44 -13.62 -2.14
C TYR A 209 4.50 -14.34 -2.97
N TRP A 210 5.61 -14.75 -2.35
CA TRP A 210 6.63 -15.50 -3.08
C TRP A 210 6.04 -16.85 -3.56
N PRO A 211 6.37 -17.30 -4.77
CA PRO A 211 5.92 -18.61 -5.26
C PRO A 211 6.31 -19.76 -4.32
N GLY A 212 5.42 -20.73 -4.18
CA GLY A 212 5.57 -21.86 -3.26
C GLY A 212 5.15 -21.57 -1.80
N SER A 213 4.81 -20.33 -1.45
CA SER A 213 4.19 -20.05 -0.13
C SER A 213 2.79 -20.62 -0.04
N SER A 214 2.28 -20.80 1.19
CA SER A 214 0.86 -21.06 1.42
C SER A 214 -0.02 -19.96 0.82
N ASP A 215 -1.13 -20.35 0.19
CA ASP A 215 -2.14 -19.43 -0.33
C ASP A 215 -3.26 -19.11 0.69
N GLY A 216 -3.15 -19.63 1.92
CA GLY A 216 -4.15 -19.48 2.98
C GLY A 216 -5.37 -20.39 2.83
N LYS A 217 -5.48 -21.17 1.74
CA LYS A 217 -6.58 -22.09 1.44
C LYS A 217 -6.12 -23.56 1.39
N GLY A 218 -4.94 -23.85 1.92
CA GLY A 218 -4.34 -25.18 1.90
C GLY A 218 -3.59 -25.52 0.61
N GLY A 219 -3.44 -24.56 -0.31
CA GLY A 219 -2.63 -24.68 -1.52
C GLY A 219 -1.33 -23.89 -1.44
N THR A 220 -0.64 -23.81 -2.59
CA THR A 220 0.57 -23.01 -2.74
C THR A 220 0.39 -21.95 -3.82
N ILE A 221 1.06 -20.81 -3.66
CA ILE A 221 1.09 -19.74 -4.65
C ILE A 221 1.82 -20.24 -5.90
N ARG A 222 1.09 -20.37 -7.01
CA ARG A 222 1.58 -20.83 -8.34
C ARG A 222 1.74 -19.71 -9.37
N TRP A 223 1.44 -18.48 -8.98
CA TRP A 223 1.53 -17.28 -9.81
C TRP A 223 2.65 -16.36 -9.30
N TRP A 224 3.08 -15.42 -10.13
CA TRP A 224 4.03 -14.38 -9.76
C TRP A 224 3.29 -13.09 -9.49
N GLN A 225 3.55 -12.47 -8.34
CA GLN A 225 3.22 -11.06 -8.18
C GLN A 225 4.16 -10.26 -9.07
N CYS A 226 3.59 -9.61 -10.08
CA CYS A 226 4.29 -8.69 -10.93
C CYS A 226 3.99 -7.25 -10.48
N THR A 227 5.03 -6.41 -10.49
CA THR A 227 4.84 -4.96 -10.45
C THR A 227 4.70 -4.45 -11.87
N ALA A 228 3.65 -3.65 -12.09
CA ALA A 228 3.43 -2.91 -13.30
C ALA A 228 3.80 -1.44 -13.07
N LEU A 229 4.63 -0.87 -13.92
CA LEU A 229 4.83 0.58 -14.05
C LEU A 229 3.91 1.04 -15.18
N LEU A 230 2.84 1.72 -14.80
CA LEU A 230 1.75 2.12 -15.68
C LEU A 230 1.87 3.60 -16.02
N ARG A 231 1.47 3.97 -17.24
CA ARG A 231 1.31 5.36 -17.65
C ARG A 231 -0.19 5.67 -17.71
N MET A 232 -0.60 6.66 -16.94
CA MET A 232 -1.99 7.09 -16.84
C MET A 232 -2.33 8.04 -18.00
N TYR A 233 -3.61 8.30 -18.23
CA TYR A 233 -4.08 9.12 -19.35
C TYR A 233 -3.54 10.57 -19.32
N ASP A 234 -3.23 11.08 -18.12
CA ASP A 234 -2.61 12.39 -17.88
C ASP A 234 -1.08 12.38 -18.06
N GLY A 235 -0.50 11.24 -18.44
CA GLY A 235 0.92 11.02 -18.63
C GLY A 235 1.69 10.66 -17.36
N GLU A 236 1.04 10.67 -16.19
CA GLU A 236 1.66 10.31 -14.91
C GLU A 236 2.06 8.83 -14.89
N GLN A 237 3.15 8.50 -14.18
CA GLN A 237 3.56 7.11 -13.98
C GLN A 237 3.27 6.62 -12.58
N VAL A 238 2.53 5.52 -12.49
CA VAL A 238 2.13 4.91 -11.22
C VAL A 238 2.56 3.46 -11.17
N SER A 239 2.73 2.94 -9.96
CA SER A 239 2.95 1.52 -9.74
C SER A 239 1.61 0.80 -9.49
N ALA A 240 1.55 -0.45 -9.92
CA ALA A 240 0.45 -1.35 -9.60
C ALA A 240 0.99 -2.76 -9.40
N MET A 241 0.13 -3.64 -8.90
CA MET A 241 0.45 -5.05 -8.73
C MET A 241 -0.57 -5.90 -9.48
N VAL A 242 -0.09 -6.95 -10.15
CA VAL A 242 -0.93 -7.95 -10.82
C VAL A 242 -0.37 -9.34 -10.62
N ALA A 243 -1.24 -10.33 -10.37
CA ALA A 243 -0.85 -11.73 -10.33
C ALA A 243 -0.83 -12.32 -11.75
N VAL A 244 0.29 -12.90 -12.17
CA VAL A 244 0.45 -13.45 -13.52
C VAL A 244 0.96 -14.88 -13.44
N LEU A 245 0.38 -15.78 -14.22
CA LEU A 245 0.88 -17.15 -14.32
C LEU A 245 2.24 -17.17 -15.04
N PRO A 246 3.18 -18.06 -14.64
CA PRO A 246 4.48 -18.17 -15.30
C PRO A 246 4.39 -18.38 -16.81
N ALA A 247 3.45 -19.21 -17.28
CA ALA A 247 3.23 -19.47 -18.70
C ALA A 247 2.75 -18.21 -19.45
N THR A 248 1.77 -17.49 -18.90
CA THR A 248 1.30 -16.22 -19.45
C THR A 248 2.44 -15.22 -19.54
N PHE A 249 3.25 -15.07 -18.48
CA PHE A 249 4.38 -14.14 -18.48
C PHE A 249 5.46 -14.52 -19.51
N ALA A 250 5.77 -15.82 -19.63
CA ALA A 250 6.75 -16.32 -20.58
C ALA A 250 6.35 -16.03 -22.04
N ALA A 251 5.05 -16.07 -22.36
CA ALA A 251 4.51 -15.77 -23.69
C ALA A 251 4.63 -14.28 -24.08
N LEU A 252 4.77 -13.37 -23.11
CA LEU A 252 4.93 -11.94 -23.39
C LEU A 252 6.28 -11.66 -24.05
N ARG A 253 6.31 -10.77 -25.04
CA ARG A 253 7.55 -10.36 -25.70
C ARG A 253 8.38 -9.44 -24.81
N SER A 254 9.70 -9.56 -24.89
CA SER A 254 10.64 -8.57 -24.34
C SER A 254 11.56 -8.11 -25.47
N THR A 255 11.49 -6.82 -25.79
CA THR A 255 12.27 -6.20 -26.87
C THR A 255 13.31 -5.22 -26.36
N LEU A 256 13.32 -4.95 -25.05
CA LEU A 256 14.16 -3.91 -24.46
C LEU A 256 15.59 -4.41 -24.22
N PRO A 257 16.61 -3.58 -24.48
CA PRO A 257 17.97 -3.86 -24.08
C PRO A 257 18.10 -4.11 -22.57
N ARG A 258 18.99 -5.02 -22.18
CA ARG A 258 19.17 -5.45 -20.78
C ARG A 258 19.39 -4.29 -19.81
N ARG A 259 20.19 -3.30 -20.20
CA ARG A 259 20.50 -2.12 -19.38
C ARG A 259 19.25 -1.26 -19.12
N GLU A 260 18.38 -1.14 -20.12
CA GLU A 260 17.12 -0.40 -20.01
C GLU A 260 16.13 -1.13 -19.11
N GLN A 261 16.02 -2.46 -19.26
CA GLN A 261 15.23 -3.28 -18.34
C GLN A 261 15.64 -3.04 -16.88
N LEU A 262 16.94 -3.10 -16.57
CA LEU A 262 17.43 -2.89 -15.20
C LEU A 262 17.09 -1.50 -14.65
N ARG A 263 17.20 -0.45 -15.48
CA ARG A 263 16.80 0.92 -15.10
C ARG A 263 15.30 1.00 -14.80
N LEU A 264 14.47 0.43 -15.67
CA LEU A 264 13.01 0.44 -15.51
C LEU A 264 12.54 -0.38 -14.31
N VAL A 265 13.20 -1.49 -13.98
CA VAL A 265 12.87 -2.24 -12.74
C VAL A 265 13.19 -1.42 -11.50
N HIS A 266 14.33 -0.72 -11.47
CA HIS A 266 14.62 0.19 -10.35
C HIS A 266 13.61 1.33 -10.26
N ARG A 267 13.21 1.91 -11.39
CA ARG A 267 12.16 2.93 -11.46
C ARG A 267 10.84 2.40 -10.90
N ALA A 268 10.37 1.25 -11.39
CA ALA A 268 9.13 0.63 -10.93
C ALA A 268 9.12 0.35 -9.42
N ARG A 269 10.27 -0.03 -8.84
CA ARG A 269 10.43 -0.26 -7.39
C ARG A 269 10.59 1.01 -6.56
N ALA A 270 10.93 2.12 -7.19
CA ALA A 270 11.07 3.43 -6.56
C ALA A 270 9.83 4.32 -6.74
N THR A 271 8.90 3.94 -7.61
CA THR A 271 7.62 4.64 -7.82
C THR A 271 6.72 4.45 -6.60
N GLU A 272 6.59 5.49 -5.80
CA GLU A 272 5.79 5.49 -4.57
C GLU A 272 4.29 5.69 -4.80
N ARG A 273 3.94 6.34 -5.92
CA ARG A 273 2.54 6.59 -6.27
C ARG A 273 1.97 5.34 -6.92
N ASP A 274 0.90 4.80 -6.35
CA ASP A 274 0.19 3.65 -6.89
C ASP A 274 -1.13 4.05 -7.56
N THR A 275 -1.78 3.10 -8.24
CA THR A 275 -3.08 3.33 -8.89
C THR A 275 -4.18 3.75 -7.93
N TYR A 276 -4.12 3.35 -6.65
CA TYR A 276 -5.11 3.74 -5.65
C TYR A 276 -4.97 5.22 -5.28
N LEU A 277 -3.74 5.66 -4.99
CA LEU A 277 -3.43 7.05 -4.66
C LEU A 277 -3.74 7.97 -5.83
N TRP A 278 -3.33 7.57 -7.04
CA TRP A 278 -3.68 8.29 -8.25
C TRP A 278 -5.20 8.38 -8.43
N GLY A 279 -5.92 7.26 -8.32
CA GLY A 279 -7.37 7.24 -8.49
C GLY A 279 -8.11 8.07 -7.44
N ARG A 280 -7.65 8.07 -6.19
CA ARG A 280 -8.18 8.93 -5.12
C ARG A 280 -8.05 10.41 -5.46
N ASP A 281 -6.87 10.83 -5.90
CA ASP A 281 -6.58 12.23 -6.21
C ASP A 281 -7.28 12.67 -7.51
N HIS A 282 -7.42 11.75 -8.48
CA HIS A 282 -8.14 11.96 -9.73
C HIS A 282 -9.67 12.01 -9.55
N LYS A 283 -10.23 11.38 -8.50
CA LYS A 283 -11.68 11.20 -8.30
C LYS A 283 -12.51 12.47 -8.49
N ALA A 284 -12.03 13.62 -8.00
CA ALA A 284 -12.76 14.88 -8.10
C ALA A 284 -12.92 15.39 -9.55
N ASN A 285 -12.01 14.98 -10.43
CA ASN A 285 -11.96 15.36 -11.85
C ASN A 285 -12.30 14.18 -12.78
N CYS A 286 -12.80 13.07 -12.23
CA CYS A 286 -13.16 11.89 -13.01
C CYS A 286 -14.49 12.14 -13.73
N GLY A 287 -14.51 11.98 -15.06
CA GLY A 287 -15.72 12.13 -15.84
C GLY A 287 -15.55 11.65 -17.29
N PRO A 288 -16.64 11.31 -17.99
CA PRO A 288 -16.58 10.79 -19.36
C PRO A 288 -15.84 11.71 -20.34
N GLN A 289 -15.90 13.02 -20.10
CA GLN A 289 -15.25 14.03 -20.94
C GLN A 289 -13.73 14.10 -20.74
N LEU A 290 -13.22 13.67 -19.57
CA LEU A 290 -11.80 13.77 -19.22
C LEU A 290 -11.06 12.44 -19.37
N CYS A 291 -11.61 11.37 -18.83
CA CYS A 291 -10.99 10.04 -18.87
C CYS A 291 -11.84 8.99 -19.58
N GLY A 292 -13.00 9.34 -20.14
CA GLY A 292 -13.86 8.37 -20.81
C GLY A 292 -14.50 7.33 -19.86
N TYR A 293 -14.30 7.44 -18.55
CA TYR A 293 -14.89 6.52 -17.58
C TYR A 293 -16.37 6.83 -17.38
N LEU A 294 -17.22 5.88 -17.74
CA LEU A 294 -18.62 5.85 -17.34
C LEU A 294 -18.71 4.96 -16.09
N PRO A 295 -19.07 5.50 -14.91
CA PRO A 295 -19.29 4.65 -13.75
C PRO A 295 -20.38 3.64 -14.09
N GLU A 296 -20.14 2.37 -13.80
CA GLU A 296 -21.21 1.37 -13.84
C GLU A 296 -22.32 1.86 -12.91
N ASP A 297 -23.54 1.97 -13.45
CA ASP A 297 -24.72 2.33 -12.68
C ASP A 297 -24.87 1.33 -11.54
N THR A 298 -24.52 1.73 -10.32
CA THR A 298 -24.64 0.92 -9.10
C THR A 298 -26.10 0.75 -8.65
N THR A 299 -27.07 0.96 -9.54
CA THR A 299 -28.50 0.84 -9.26
C THR A 299 -29.02 -0.60 -9.33
N GLU A 300 -28.23 -1.59 -9.76
CA GLU A 300 -28.63 -2.99 -9.55
C GLU A 300 -28.39 -3.38 -8.08
N PRO A 301 -29.47 -3.66 -7.32
CA PRO A 301 -29.30 -4.19 -5.97
C PRO A 301 -28.55 -5.54 -6.04
N PRO A 302 -27.73 -5.87 -5.03
CA PRO A 302 -27.03 -7.14 -5.02
C PRO A 302 -28.04 -8.29 -5.16
N PRO A 303 -27.71 -9.35 -5.92
CA PRO A 303 -28.59 -10.50 -6.07
C PRO A 303 -28.92 -11.06 -4.69
N GLU A 304 -30.21 -11.28 -4.43
CA GLU A 304 -30.68 -11.97 -3.21
C GLU A 304 -29.98 -13.34 -3.14
N ASN A 305 -29.19 -13.54 -2.08
CA ASN A 305 -28.62 -14.85 -1.72
C ASN A 305 -29.58 -15.59 -0.79
#